data_AF-A0A1E7XE41-F1
#
_entry.id   AF-A0A1E7XE41-F1
#
_cell.length_a   1.000
_cell.length_b   1.000
_cell.length_c   1.000
_cell.angle_alpha   90.00
_cell.angle_beta   90.00
_cell.angle_gamma   90.00
#
_symmetry.space_group_name_H-M   'P 1'
#
loop_
_entity.id
_entity.type
_entity.pdbx_description
1 polymer ?
#
loop_
_entity_poly.entity_id
_entity_poly.type
_entity_poly.pdbx_seq_one_letter_code
_entity_poly.pdbx_strand_id
1 'polypeptide(L)'
;MTDQSMLSGESAGKSKWYNAVDPITKLLFILDMALLSFAGTNLIMEAGLITAAFLLLVFSKISSTTVKALGFSLFLIFTMLIIQGLFYSKNQTVLFSVLGINFYKEGLMYATTLGSRVLVIILASGFFMVTTTISENAKYLEQSGLSYKTVYVLMSVCYILPEIMGNMRKIQQAQRVRGVNPQRTILQKL
;
A
#
# COMPACT_ATOMS: atom_id res chain seq x y z
N MET A 1 29.72 9.18 -32.38
CA MET A 1 30.07 9.90 -31.14
C MET A 1 28.87 10.76 -30.81
N THR A 2 28.12 10.63 -29.72
CA THR A 2 28.12 9.85 -28.47
C THR A 2 26.87 10.39 -27.77
N ASP A 3 25.87 9.55 -27.44
CA ASP A 3 24.91 9.75 -26.33
C ASP A 3 23.72 8.78 -26.38
N GLN A 4 23.98 7.49 -26.63
CA GLN A 4 23.03 6.41 -26.28
C GLN A 4 23.36 5.75 -24.92
N SER A 5 24.36 6.27 -24.19
CA SER A 5 24.81 5.73 -22.91
C SER A 5 24.02 6.23 -21.68
N MET A 6 22.96 7.02 -21.85
CA MET A 6 22.21 7.61 -20.72
C MET A 6 20.84 6.98 -20.40
N LEU A 7 20.43 5.91 -21.10
CA LEU A 7 19.18 5.19 -20.78
C LEU A 7 19.38 3.77 -20.24
N SER A 8 20.62 3.31 -20.10
CA SER A 8 20.96 2.10 -19.36
C SER A 8 21.11 2.40 -17.86
N GLY A 9 20.04 2.88 -17.25
CA GLY A 9 19.82 2.76 -15.80
C GLY A 9 19.18 1.41 -15.45
N GLU A 10 19.47 0.38 -16.22
CA GLU A 10 19.11 -0.99 -15.89
C GLU A 10 19.96 -1.38 -14.69
N SER A 11 19.34 -1.60 -13.53
CA SER A 11 20.03 -2.22 -12.39
C SER A 11 20.28 -3.69 -12.74
N ALA A 12 21.30 -3.92 -13.57
CA ALA A 12 21.89 -5.24 -13.75
C ALA A 12 22.41 -5.73 -12.39
N GLY A 13 22.02 -6.96 -12.04
CA GLY A 13 22.82 -7.78 -11.13
C GLY A 13 22.63 -7.56 -9.64
N LYS A 14 21.47 -7.96 -9.11
CA LYS A 14 21.40 -8.75 -7.87
C LYS A 14 20.07 -9.49 -7.91
N SER A 15 20.09 -10.77 -8.28
CA SER A 15 18.93 -11.66 -8.15
C SER A 15 18.60 -11.77 -6.67
N LYS A 16 17.75 -10.87 -6.19
CA LYS A 16 17.27 -10.92 -4.81
C LYS A 16 16.42 -12.19 -4.68
N TRP A 17 16.53 -12.85 -3.53
CA TRP A 17 15.86 -14.12 -3.22
C TRP A 17 14.37 -14.11 -3.57
N TYR A 18 13.70 -12.97 -3.41
CA TYR A 18 12.28 -12.83 -3.70
C TYR A 18 11.96 -12.78 -5.21
N ASN A 19 12.92 -12.51 -6.10
CA ASN A 19 12.69 -12.58 -7.56
C ASN A 19 12.64 -14.02 -8.09
N ALA A 20 13.06 -14.99 -7.28
CA ALA A 20 12.95 -16.42 -7.63
C ALA A 20 11.57 -17.00 -7.33
N VAL A 21 10.73 -16.27 -6.58
CA VAL A 21 9.39 -16.71 -6.20
C VAL A 21 8.36 -16.11 -7.15
N ASP A 22 7.46 -16.96 -7.66
CA ASP A 22 6.38 -16.54 -8.55
C ASP A 22 5.49 -15.44 -7.90
N PRO A 23 5.10 -14.40 -8.63
CA PRO A 23 4.19 -13.33 -8.17
C PRO A 23 2.87 -13.84 -7.65
N ILE A 24 2.32 -14.91 -8.25
CA ILE A 24 1.06 -15.51 -7.81
C ILE A 24 1.24 -16.09 -6.41
N THR A 25 2.35 -16.79 -6.14
CA THR A 25 2.64 -17.33 -4.81
C THR A 25 2.79 -16.22 -3.78
N LYS A 26 3.46 -15.11 -4.13
CA LYS A 26 3.52 -13.91 -3.26
C LYS A 26 2.13 -13.32 -3.01
N LEU A 27 1.30 -13.22 -4.04
CA LEU A 27 -0.06 -12.67 -3.95
C LEU A 27 -0.98 -13.56 -3.11
N LEU A 28 -0.94 -14.87 -3.34
CA LEU A 28 -1.67 -15.87 -2.54
C LEU A 28 -1.20 -15.85 -1.09
N PHE A 29 0.10 -15.72 -0.84
CA PHE A 29 0.64 -15.61 0.52
C PHE A 29 0.11 -14.37 1.26
N ILE A 30 0.02 -13.24 0.58
CA ILE A 30 -0.51 -11.99 1.17
C ILE A 30 -2.02 -12.10 1.39
N LEU A 31 -2.73 -12.71 0.44
CA LEU A 31 -4.15 -12.98 0.57
C LEU A 31 -4.42 -13.89 1.77
N ASP A 32 -3.62 -14.95 1.92
CA ASP A 32 -3.69 -15.88 3.05
C ASP A 32 -3.41 -15.17 4.38
N MET A 33 -2.35 -14.34 4.46
CA MET A 33 -2.06 -13.50 5.62
C MET A 33 -3.23 -12.56 5.98
N ALA A 34 -3.86 -11.95 4.98
CA ALA A 34 -5.02 -11.10 5.19
C ALA A 34 -6.23 -11.90 5.69
N LEU A 35 -6.52 -13.06 5.10
CA LEU A 35 -7.61 -13.94 5.51
C LEU A 35 -7.40 -14.48 6.93
N LEU A 36 -6.17 -14.89 7.27
CA LEU A 36 -5.81 -15.32 8.62
C LEU A 36 -6.01 -14.21 9.64
N SER A 37 -5.67 -12.97 9.29
CA SER A 37 -5.91 -11.81 10.17
C SER A 37 -7.42 -11.53 10.39
N PHE A 38 -8.26 -11.80 9.39
CA PHE A 38 -9.71 -11.69 9.56
C PHE A 38 -10.32 -12.85 10.36
N ALA A 39 -9.82 -14.07 10.17
CA ALA A 39 -10.26 -15.26 10.91
C ALA A 39 -9.82 -15.21 12.39
N GLY A 40 -8.67 -14.58 12.66
CA GLY A 40 -8.13 -14.38 13.99
C GLY A 40 -8.90 -13.36 14.82
N THR A 41 -9.28 -13.76 16.03
CA THR A 41 -9.71 -12.81 17.08
C THR A 41 -8.68 -12.69 18.21
N ASN A 42 -7.60 -13.48 18.14
CA ASN A 42 -6.56 -13.52 19.16
C ASN A 42 -5.48 -12.48 18.88
N LEU A 43 -5.25 -11.55 19.81
CA LEU A 43 -4.20 -10.52 19.70
C LEU A 43 -2.79 -11.10 19.55
N ILE A 44 -2.51 -12.26 20.13
CA ILE A 44 -1.21 -12.94 20.02
C ILE A 44 -0.97 -13.38 18.57
N MET A 45 -2.01 -13.89 17.92
CA MET A 45 -1.94 -14.32 16.52
C MET A 45 -1.72 -13.12 15.59
N GLU A 46 -2.47 -12.04 15.81
CA GLU A 46 -2.30 -10.76 15.12
C GLU A 46 -0.89 -10.19 15.27
N ALA A 47 -0.34 -10.19 16.49
CA ALA A 47 1.03 -9.76 16.74
C ALA A 47 2.07 -10.63 16.01
N GLY A 48 1.84 -11.95 15.95
CA GLY A 48 2.64 -12.88 15.17
C GLY A 48 2.62 -12.55 13.67
N LEU A 49 1.43 -12.32 13.10
CA LEU A 49 1.26 -11.95 11.69
C LEU A 49 1.93 -10.60 11.37
N ILE A 50 1.80 -9.60 12.24
CA ILE A 50 2.49 -8.30 12.08
C ILE A 50 3.99 -8.51 12.06
N THR A 51 4.53 -9.28 13.01
CA THR A 51 5.97 -9.52 13.11
C THR A 51 6.49 -10.25 11.87
N ALA A 52 5.77 -11.26 11.38
CA ALA A 52 6.11 -11.97 10.15
C ALA A 52 6.08 -11.05 8.92
N ALA A 53 5.02 -10.25 8.75
CA ALA A 53 4.88 -9.31 7.64
C ALA A 53 5.96 -8.21 7.69
N PHE A 54 6.27 -7.72 8.89
CA PHE A 54 7.33 -6.74 9.11
C PHE A 54 8.71 -7.30 8.74
N LEU A 55 9.04 -8.51 9.20
CA LEU A 55 10.29 -9.19 8.85
C LEU A 55 10.43 -9.35 7.33
N LEU A 56 9.39 -9.84 6.66
CA LEU A 56 9.38 -9.97 5.19
C LEU A 56 9.65 -8.64 4.49
N LEU A 57 9.03 -7.57 4.99
CA LEU A 57 9.20 -6.22 4.44
C LEU A 57 10.64 -5.68 4.62
N VAL A 58 11.25 -5.95 5.78
CA VAL A 58 12.66 -5.60 6.05
C VAL A 58 13.57 -6.36 5.09
N PHE A 59 13.32 -7.65 4.85
CA PHE A 59 14.10 -8.47 3.91
C PHE A 59 13.91 -8.06 2.44
N SER A 60 12.74 -7.51 2.05
CA SER A 60 12.47 -7.08 0.67
C SER A 60 12.99 -5.67 0.33
N LYS A 61 13.41 -4.89 1.34
CA LYS A 61 13.70 -3.44 1.34
C LYS A 61 12.44 -2.61 1.58
N ILE A 62 12.56 -1.63 2.47
CA ILE A 62 11.51 -0.65 2.77
C ILE A 62 11.38 0.36 1.61
N SER A 63 10.16 0.56 1.10
CA SER A 63 9.85 1.64 0.16
C SER A 63 9.34 2.90 0.86
N SER A 64 9.60 4.07 0.27
CA SER A 64 9.06 5.34 0.79
C SER A 64 7.53 5.35 0.77
N THR A 65 6.91 4.67 -0.20
CA THR A 65 5.45 4.54 -0.30
C THR A 65 4.88 3.76 0.90
N THR A 66 5.51 2.65 1.28
CA THR A 66 5.07 1.86 2.43
C THR A 66 5.21 2.63 3.74
N VAL A 67 6.31 3.38 3.93
CA VAL A 67 6.50 4.20 5.15
C VAL A 67 5.42 5.28 5.24
N LYS A 68 5.08 5.93 4.13
CA LYS A 68 3.99 6.92 4.09
C LYS A 68 2.64 6.29 4.39
N ALA A 69 2.37 5.11 3.83
CA ALA A 69 1.15 4.36 4.12
C ALA A 69 1.06 3.94 5.59
N LEU A 70 2.17 3.48 6.18
CA LEU A 70 2.26 3.14 7.60
C LEU A 70 2.01 4.36 8.50
N GLY A 71 2.60 5.52 8.17
CA GLY A 71 2.36 6.77 8.88
C GLY A 71 0.89 7.21 8.82
N PHE A 72 0.27 7.12 7.64
CA PHE A 72 -1.17 7.39 7.48
C PHE A 72 -2.04 6.37 8.24
N SER A 73 -1.64 5.11 8.27
CA SER A 73 -2.32 4.06 9.02
C SER A 73 -2.29 4.29 10.52
N LEU A 74 -1.15 4.70 11.08
CA LEU A 74 -1.05 5.03 12.51
C LEU A 74 -2.05 6.13 12.90
N PHE A 75 -2.23 7.13 12.04
CA PHE A 75 -3.26 8.14 12.23
C PHE A 75 -4.68 7.54 12.22
N LEU A 76 -5.00 6.63 11.29
CA LEU A 76 -6.30 5.95 11.26
C LEU A 76 -6.54 5.02 12.46
N ILE A 77 -5.50 4.32 12.92
CA ILE A 77 -5.58 3.45 14.10
C ILE A 77 -5.82 4.31 15.35
N PHE A 78 -5.15 5.45 15.45
CA PHE A 78 -5.34 6.39 16.54
C PHE A 78 -6.77 6.92 16.60
N THR A 79 -7.35 7.34 15.46
CA THR A 79 -8.75 7.79 15.44
C THR A 79 -9.72 6.65 15.74
N MET A 80 -9.45 5.43 15.26
CA MET A 80 -10.23 4.23 15.62
C MET A 80 -10.16 3.92 17.11
N LEU A 81 -9.00 4.04 17.74
CA LEU A 81 -8.81 3.86 19.19
C LEU A 81 -9.63 4.86 20.00
N ILE A 82 -9.72 6.12 19.55
CA ILE A 82 -10.56 7.13 20.21
C ILE A 82 -12.04 6.78 20.04
N ILE A 83 -12.50 6.54 18.81
CA ILE A 83 -13.92 6.31 18.53
C ILE A 83 -14.41 5.05 19.25
N GLN A 84 -13.69 3.93 19.12
CA GLN A 84 -14.08 2.67 19.73
C GLN A 84 -13.77 2.62 21.23
N GLY A 85 -12.71 3.28 21.70
CA GLY A 85 -12.41 3.38 23.13
C GLY A 85 -13.51 4.11 23.92
N LEU A 86 -14.17 5.10 23.30
CA LEU A 86 -15.25 5.89 23.90
C LEU A 86 -16.66 5.31 23.65
N PHE A 87 -16.97 4.92 22.41
CA PHE A 87 -18.35 4.68 21.96
C PHE A 87 -18.70 3.21 21.69
N TYR A 88 -17.86 2.25 22.10
CA TYR A 88 -18.14 0.84 21.83
C TYR A 88 -19.36 0.31 22.61
N SER A 89 -20.31 -0.28 21.89
CA SER A 89 -21.64 -0.62 22.44
C SER A 89 -21.64 -1.76 23.47
N LYS A 90 -20.54 -2.52 23.62
CA LYS A 90 -20.41 -3.63 24.61
C LYS A 90 -19.51 -3.26 25.80
N ASN A 91 -19.40 -1.98 26.09
CA ASN A 91 -18.55 -1.47 27.15
C ASN A 91 -19.12 -1.79 28.54
N GLN A 92 -18.39 -2.61 29.31
CA GLN A 92 -18.79 -3.03 30.66
C GLN A 92 -17.72 -2.69 31.70
N THR A 93 -16.43 -2.70 31.33
CA THR A 93 -15.33 -2.40 32.25
C THR A 93 -14.62 -1.10 31.89
N VAL A 94 -14.71 -0.12 32.79
CA VAL A 94 -13.99 1.16 32.68
C VAL A 94 -12.52 0.91 33.05
N LEU A 95 -11.62 1.26 32.13
CA LEU A 95 -10.17 1.12 32.32
C LEU A 95 -9.58 2.37 32.99
N PHE A 96 -10.02 3.56 32.59
CA PHE A 96 -9.64 4.83 33.22
C PHE A 96 -10.69 5.90 32.90
N SER A 97 -11.03 6.74 33.87
CA SER A 97 -11.89 7.90 33.67
C SER A 97 -11.07 9.16 33.77
N VAL A 98 -10.99 9.94 32.69
CA VAL A 98 -10.36 11.27 32.70
C VAL A 98 -11.41 12.27 32.27
N LEU A 99 -11.69 13.25 33.14
CA LEU A 99 -12.53 14.40 32.82
C LEU A 99 -13.93 14.06 32.24
N GLY A 100 -14.60 13.05 32.78
CA GLY A 100 -15.94 12.64 32.33
C GLY A 100 -15.96 11.77 31.06
N ILE A 101 -14.79 11.42 30.52
CA ILE A 101 -14.62 10.44 29.45
C ILE A 101 -14.18 9.12 30.07
N ASN A 102 -15.05 8.10 29.96
CA ASN A 102 -14.75 6.74 30.40
C ASN A 102 -14.10 5.98 29.24
N PHE A 103 -12.85 5.57 29.43
CA PHE A 103 -12.15 4.72 28.46
C PHE A 103 -12.40 3.26 28.82
N TYR A 104 -12.92 2.48 27.89
CA TYR A 104 -13.33 1.10 28.18
C TYR A 104 -12.33 0.08 27.65
N LYS A 105 -12.15 -1.00 28.42
CA LYS A 105 -11.20 -2.08 28.07
C LYS A 105 -11.63 -2.82 26.80
N GLU A 106 -12.92 -3.09 26.67
CA GLU A 106 -13.46 -3.85 25.53
C GLU A 106 -13.29 -3.07 24.22
N GLY A 107 -13.62 -1.77 24.24
CA GLY A 107 -13.41 -0.87 23.12
C GLY A 107 -11.94 -0.77 22.71
N LEU A 108 -11.01 -0.71 23.67
CA LEU A 108 -9.57 -0.68 23.40
C LEU A 108 -9.06 -2.00 22.78
N MET A 109 -9.49 -3.14 23.31
CA MET A 109 -9.11 -4.46 22.79
C MET A 109 -9.64 -4.67 21.37
N TYR A 110 -10.89 -4.24 21.12
CA TYR A 110 -11.50 -4.31 19.80
C TYR A 110 -10.78 -3.39 18.80
N ALA A 111 -10.48 -2.14 19.19
CA ALA A 111 -9.73 -1.20 18.37
C ALA A 111 -8.31 -1.66 18.06
N THR A 112 -7.65 -2.28 19.04
CA THR A 112 -6.31 -2.84 18.84
C THR A 112 -6.34 -4.01 17.86
N THR A 113 -7.35 -4.88 17.95
CA THR A 113 -7.53 -6.01 17.01
C THR A 113 -7.87 -5.53 15.60
N LEU A 114 -8.70 -4.49 15.47
CA LEU A 114 -9.01 -3.93 14.16
C LEU A 114 -7.81 -3.16 13.58
N GLY A 115 -7.08 -2.44 14.43
CA GLY A 115 -5.87 -1.72 14.04
C GLY A 115 -4.75 -2.66 13.62
N SER A 116 -4.59 -3.80 14.31
CA SER A 116 -3.60 -4.82 13.93
C SER A 116 -3.88 -5.40 12.54
N ARG A 117 -5.15 -5.67 12.21
CA ARG A 117 -5.57 -6.12 10.87
C ARG A 117 -5.17 -5.13 9.79
N VAL A 118 -5.41 -3.84 10.02
CA VAL A 118 -5.01 -2.78 9.09
C VAL A 118 -3.49 -2.77 8.90
N LEU A 119 -2.72 -2.93 9.98
CA LEU A 119 -1.25 -3.03 9.89
C LEU A 119 -0.78 -4.25 9.09
N VAL A 120 -1.35 -5.43 9.34
CA VAL A 120 -1.01 -6.65 8.59
C VAL A 120 -1.22 -6.44 7.10
N ILE A 121 -2.39 -5.91 6.70
CA ILE A 121 -2.72 -5.67 5.29
C ILE A 121 -1.75 -4.67 4.65
N ILE A 122 -1.39 -3.59 5.35
CA ILE A 122 -0.49 -2.57 4.82
C ILE A 122 0.94 -3.08 4.70
N LEU A 123 1.42 -3.85 5.68
CA LEU A 123 2.75 -4.46 5.63
C LEU A 123 2.83 -5.51 4.51
N ALA A 124 1.83 -6.38 4.41
CA ALA A 124 1.78 -7.43 3.40
C ALA A 124 1.65 -6.85 1.98
N SER A 125 0.76 -5.88 1.76
CA SER A 125 0.67 -5.15 0.48
C SER A 125 1.93 -4.34 0.16
N GLY A 126 2.56 -3.76 1.17
CA GLY A 126 3.85 -3.08 1.03
C GLY A 126 4.95 -4.02 0.54
N PHE A 127 4.98 -5.25 1.06
CA PHE A 127 5.89 -6.30 0.57
C PHE A 127 5.61 -6.61 -0.91
N PHE A 128 4.34 -6.86 -1.29
CA PHE A 128 3.98 -7.11 -2.70
C PHE A 128 4.46 -6.01 -3.64
N MET A 129 4.21 -4.76 -3.26
CA MET A 129 4.49 -3.59 -4.08
C MET A 129 5.99 -3.43 -4.33
N VAL A 130 6.83 -3.89 -3.41
CA VAL A 130 8.30 -3.85 -3.54
C VAL A 130 8.84 -5.04 -4.32
N THR A 131 8.23 -6.22 -4.17
CA THR A 131 8.77 -7.47 -4.71
C THR A 131 8.24 -7.83 -6.10
N THR A 132 7.19 -7.17 -6.57
CA THR A 132 6.48 -7.55 -7.79
C THR A 132 6.36 -6.38 -8.75
N THR A 133 6.86 -6.56 -9.97
CA THR A 133 6.74 -5.54 -11.02
C THR A 133 5.49 -5.73 -11.87
N ILE A 134 5.00 -4.65 -12.48
CA ILE A 134 3.84 -4.68 -13.38
C ILE A 134 4.07 -5.65 -14.54
N SER A 135 5.29 -5.66 -15.09
CA SER A 135 5.66 -6.50 -16.22
C SER A 135 5.61 -7.99 -15.89
N GLU A 136 6.08 -8.34 -14.70
CA GLU A 136 6.04 -9.70 -14.18
C GLU A 136 4.59 -10.15 -14.02
N ASN A 137 3.76 -9.38 -13.32
CA ASN A 137 2.34 -9.69 -13.16
C ASN A 137 1.62 -9.94 -14.49
N ALA A 138 1.84 -9.11 -15.51
CA ALA A 138 1.16 -9.31 -16.79
C ALA A 138 1.62 -10.58 -17.52
N LYS A 139 2.92 -10.93 -17.45
CA LYS A 139 3.42 -12.21 -17.99
C LYS A 139 2.75 -13.40 -17.31
N TYR A 140 2.56 -13.35 -15.99
CA TYR A 140 1.85 -14.40 -15.26
C TYR A 140 0.33 -14.42 -15.56
N LEU A 141 -0.29 -13.27 -15.83
CA LEU A 141 -1.68 -13.20 -16.27
C LEU A 141 -1.87 -13.95 -17.61
N GLU A 142 -0.94 -13.77 -18.55
CA GLU A 142 -0.94 -14.51 -19.82
C GLU A 142 -0.83 -16.03 -19.59
N GLN A 143 0.08 -16.44 -18.72
CA GLN A 143 0.27 -17.85 -18.36
C GLN A 143 -0.92 -18.45 -17.61
N SER A 144 -1.67 -17.64 -16.86
CA SER A 144 -2.86 -18.06 -16.12
C SER A 144 -4.10 -18.28 -17.00
N GLY A 145 -3.99 -18.08 -18.32
CA GLY A 145 -5.06 -18.35 -19.29
C GLY A 145 -5.78 -17.12 -19.82
N LEU A 146 -5.33 -15.90 -19.51
CA LEU A 146 -5.84 -14.70 -20.18
C LEU A 146 -5.32 -14.64 -21.62
N SER A 147 -6.19 -14.26 -22.55
CA SER A 147 -5.79 -14.06 -23.94
C SER A 147 -4.69 -13.01 -24.03
N TYR A 148 -3.64 -13.31 -24.81
CA TYR A 148 -2.52 -12.41 -25.11
C TYR A 148 -2.97 -10.99 -25.46
N LYS A 149 -4.08 -10.84 -26.21
CA LYS A 149 -4.64 -9.53 -26.57
C LYS A 149 -5.01 -8.68 -25.35
N THR A 150 -5.63 -9.29 -24.33
CA THR A 150 -6.06 -8.58 -23.11
C THR A 150 -4.85 -8.12 -22.30
N VAL A 151 -3.86 -9.01 -22.13
CA VAL A 151 -2.62 -8.71 -21.39
C VAL A 151 -1.83 -7.61 -22.10
N TYR A 152 -1.73 -7.68 -23.43
CA TYR A 152 -1.05 -6.67 -24.24
C TYR A 152 -1.71 -5.29 -24.11
N VAL A 153 -3.04 -5.21 -24.16
CA VAL A 153 -3.77 -3.95 -23.98
C VAL A 153 -3.52 -3.37 -22.57
N LEU A 154 -3.59 -4.19 -21.52
CA LEU A 154 -3.32 -3.77 -20.14
C LEU A 154 -1.90 -3.18 -20.01
N MET A 155 -0.90 -3.91 -20.51
CA MET A 155 0.50 -3.49 -20.50
C MET A 155 0.71 -2.18 -21.25
N SER A 156 0.11 -2.04 -22.43
CA SER A 156 0.19 -0.82 -23.23
C SER A 156 -0.31 0.39 -22.45
N VAL A 157 -1.45 0.26 -21.75
CA VAL A 157 -1.98 1.33 -20.90
C VAL A 157 -1.00 1.67 -19.77
N CYS A 158 -0.47 0.67 -19.06
CA CYS A 158 0.48 0.88 -17.98
C CYS A 158 1.76 1.60 -18.44
N TYR A 159 2.24 1.37 -19.66
CA TYR A 159 3.41 2.06 -20.23
C TYR A 159 3.10 3.44 -20.80
N ILE A 160 1.92 3.64 -21.41
CA ILE A 160 1.52 4.92 -22.00
C ILE A 160 1.19 5.96 -20.91
N LEU A 161 0.60 5.54 -19.78
CA LEU A 161 0.24 6.44 -18.67
C LEU A 161 1.40 7.34 -18.18
N PRO A 162 2.60 6.82 -17.84
CA PRO A 162 3.70 7.68 -17.40
C PRO A 162 4.18 8.63 -18.50
N GLU A 163 4.09 8.24 -19.77
CA GLU A 163 4.44 9.10 -20.91
C GLU A 163 3.46 10.27 -21.04
N ILE A 164 2.15 10.00 -20.99
CA ILE A 164 1.11 11.03 -20.99
C ILE A 164 1.31 11.99 -19.82
N MET A 165 1.61 11.49 -18.62
CA MET A 165 1.90 12.33 -17.46
C MET A 165 3.13 13.22 -17.68
N GLY A 166 4.17 12.71 -18.34
CA GLY A 166 5.37 13.48 -18.70
C GLY A 166 5.07 14.60 -19.70
N ASN A 167 4.33 14.28 -20.76
CA ASN A 167 3.92 15.25 -21.78
C ASN A 167 2.97 16.31 -21.19
N MET A 168 2.03 15.89 -20.33
CA MET A 168 1.13 16.80 -19.62
C MET A 168 1.91 17.79 -18.74
N ARG A 169 2.96 17.34 -18.02
CA ARG A 169 3.83 18.23 -17.24
C ARG A 169 4.56 19.26 -18.12
N LYS A 170 5.06 18.85 -19.28
CA LYS A 170 5.70 19.78 -20.25
C LYS A 170 4.70 20.82 -20.76
N ILE A 171 3.49 20.39 -21.12
CA ILE A 171 2.42 21.30 -21.55
C ILE A 171 2.07 22.27 -20.41
N GLN A 172 1.87 21.79 -19.19
CA GLN A 172 1.59 22.64 -18.02
C GLN A 172 2.69 23.66 -17.79
N GLN A 173 3.97 23.29 -17.96
CA GLN A 173 5.09 24.22 -17.85
C GLN A 173 5.09 25.27 -18.97
N ALA A 174 4.87 24.88 -20.21
CA ALA A 174 4.78 25.81 -21.34
C ALA A 174 3.62 26.80 -21.19
N GLN A 175 2.46 26.32 -20.74
CA GLN A 175 1.29 27.16 -20.46
C GLN A 175 1.55 28.12 -19.29
N ARG A 176 2.27 27.67 -18.26
CA ARG A 176 2.69 28.53 -17.14
C ARG A 176 3.61 29.67 -17.58
N VAL A 177 4.52 29.43 -18.53
CA VAL A 177 5.36 30.50 -19.15
C VAL A 177 4.53 31.46 -19.98
N ARG A 178 3.48 30.96 -20.66
CA ARG A 178 2.52 31.79 -21.41
C ARG A 178 1.56 32.58 -20.53
N GLY A 179 1.77 32.61 -19.22
CA GLY A 179 0.92 33.34 -18.27
C GLY A 179 -0.39 32.64 -17.95
N VAL A 180 -0.63 31.42 -18.46
CA VAL A 180 -1.77 30.59 -18.05
C VAL A 180 -1.45 30.02 -16.69
N ASN A 181 -1.89 30.72 -15.65
CA ASN A 181 -1.72 30.26 -14.28
C ASN A 181 -2.60 29.02 -14.09
N PRO A 182 -2.08 27.87 -13.63
CA PRO A 182 -2.92 26.73 -13.30
C PRO A 182 -3.95 27.21 -12.27
N GLN A 183 -5.24 27.16 -12.63
CA GLN A 183 -6.34 27.69 -11.81
C GLN A 183 -6.22 27.12 -10.38
N ARG A 184 -5.90 27.99 -9.42
CA ARG A 184 -5.61 27.58 -8.03
C ARG A 184 -6.84 27.62 -7.13
N THR A 185 -7.91 28.28 -7.56
CA THR A 185 -9.09 28.53 -6.73
C THR A 185 -10.36 28.24 -7.52
N ILE A 186 -11.36 27.62 -6.88
CA ILE A 186 -12.68 27.34 -7.47
C ILE A 186 -13.34 28.63 -8.01
N LEU A 187 -13.06 29.78 -7.37
CA LEU A 187 -13.48 31.12 -7.81
C LEU A 187 -12.88 31.58 -9.16
N GLN A 188 -11.76 31.01 -9.61
CA GLN A 188 -11.18 31.33 -10.92
C GLN A 188 -11.75 30.47 -12.06
N LYS A 189 -12.61 29.50 -11.72
CA LYS A 189 -13.21 28.53 -12.64
C LYS A 189 -14.68 28.85 -12.95
N LEU A 190 -15.32 29.72 -12.16
CA LEU A 190 -16.65 30.28 -12.41
C LEU A 190 -16.54 31.52 -13.29
#